data_AF-A0A7Y4CNZ9-F1
#
_entry.id   AF-A0A7Y4CNZ9-F1
#
_cell.length_a   1.000
_cell.length_b   1.000
_cell.length_c   1.000
_cell.angle_alpha   90.00
_cell.angle_beta   90.00
_cell.angle_gamma   90.00
#
_symmetry.space_group_name_H-M   'P 1'
#
loop_
_entity.id
_entity.type
_entity.pdbx_description
1 polymer ?
#
loop_
_entity_poly.entity_id
_entity_poly.type
_entity_poly.pdbx_seq_one_letter_code
_entity_poly.pdbx_strand_id
1 'polypeptide(L)'
;MLIALVGMISYSWSSKTPETSTALVEQEAVAQQSDDYPLIENHETERQQDALRQPNLPVTIDGKAYAEQLVSLEGKSLFSEFDQFWAQCEQTNNCKVQLSQLESELPKEWFELLSNYPALYSEWKTMESTIPLDSVDNLEARVALFKQSAQQIWGELAHQLFSDQFAHLDFTLSAKAVNSIEANEFTLHYQKLLSQWQSKAEALNVETKAQQYELAMSLLPSNFSPTELASIKAELQEIYLNESQASNIVAREQQVAKQQQTVATYHEQFAQLKSSLDVLRSTSHRDWSTQEWDTYYQQQVSGFRETFFK
;
A
#
# COMPACT_ATOMS: atom_id res chain seq x y z
N MET A 1 -3.78 21.51 11.89
CA MET A 1 -2.69 20.64 12.41
C MET A 1 -2.58 19.48 11.44
N LEU A 2 -1.42 19.36 10.77
CA LEU A 2 -1.12 18.45 9.67
C LEU A 2 -1.26 16.97 10.07
N ILE A 3 -2.41 16.35 9.80
CA ILE A 3 -2.56 14.88 9.76
C ILE A 3 -3.63 14.56 8.70
N ALA A 4 -3.22 14.35 7.45
CA ALA A 4 -3.89 13.51 6.44
C ALA A 4 -3.15 13.50 5.07
N LEU A 5 -1.83 13.74 5.03
CA LEU A 5 -0.98 13.38 3.88
C LEU A 5 -0.17 12.10 4.15
N VAL A 6 -0.54 11.33 5.17
CA VAL A 6 0.09 10.05 5.53
C VAL A 6 -0.74 8.85 5.02
N GLY A 7 -1.78 9.10 4.22
CA GLY A 7 -2.70 8.07 3.72
C GLY A 7 -2.53 7.67 2.26
N MET A 8 -1.63 8.31 1.49
CA MET A 8 -1.17 7.72 0.23
C MET A 8 0.05 6.88 0.57
N ILE A 9 -0.20 5.58 0.67
CA ILE A 9 0.79 4.52 0.82
C ILE A 9 2.05 4.92 0.08
N SER A 10 3.12 5.07 0.86
CA SER A 10 4.49 5.16 0.40
C SER A 10 4.79 3.97 -0.51
N TYR A 11 4.53 4.14 -1.80
CA TYR A 11 5.02 3.26 -2.87
C TYR A 11 6.51 3.59 -3.11
N SER A 12 7.32 3.34 -2.09
CA SER A 12 8.76 3.19 -2.23
C SER A 12 9.00 1.79 -2.79
N TRP A 13 9.05 1.67 -4.11
CA TRP A 13 9.43 0.43 -4.79
C TRP A 13 10.93 0.19 -4.61
N SER A 14 11.29 -0.33 -3.43
CA SER A 14 12.55 -1.02 -3.17
C SER A 14 12.20 -2.49 -2.98
N SER A 15 12.74 -3.35 -3.84
CA SER A 15 12.44 -4.79 -3.97
C SER A 15 12.93 -5.66 -2.80
N LYS A 16 12.70 -5.24 -1.56
CA LYS A 16 12.86 -6.09 -0.37
C LYS A 16 11.60 -6.03 0.48
N THR A 17 10.93 -7.17 0.54
CA THR A 17 9.81 -7.46 1.44
C THR A 17 10.17 -7.09 2.88
N PRO A 18 9.38 -6.29 3.60
CA PRO A 18 9.49 -6.20 5.05
C PRO A 18 8.93 -7.48 5.67
N GLU A 19 9.80 -8.23 6.35
CA GLU A 19 9.40 -9.35 7.21
C GLU A 19 8.39 -8.82 8.24
N THR A 20 7.14 -9.22 8.10
CA THR A 20 6.12 -8.95 9.11
C THR A 20 6.31 -9.99 10.21
N SER A 21 6.98 -9.58 11.29
CA SER A 21 7.04 -10.36 12.52
C SER A 21 5.66 -10.33 13.19
N THR A 22 4.78 -11.25 12.81
CA THR A 22 3.58 -11.58 13.58
C THR A 22 3.97 -12.47 14.74
N ALA A 23 3.84 -11.91 15.94
CA ALA A 23 3.93 -12.61 17.21
C ALA A 23 2.98 -13.82 17.23
N LEU A 24 3.49 -14.93 17.77
CA LEU A 24 2.78 -16.17 18.01
C LEU A 24 1.51 -15.93 18.83
N VAL A 25 0.37 -16.36 18.29
CA VAL A 25 -0.79 -16.75 19.08
C VAL A 25 -0.63 -18.24 19.38
N GLU A 26 -0.43 -18.52 20.65
CA GLU A 26 -0.38 -19.84 21.26
C GLU A 26 -1.78 -20.47 21.18
N GLN A 27 -1.92 -21.54 20.41
CA GLN A 27 -3.09 -22.41 20.45
C GLN A 27 -2.68 -23.74 21.09
N GLU A 28 -3.19 -23.96 22.31
CA GLU A 28 -3.17 -25.23 23.01
C GLU A 28 -3.84 -26.31 22.15
N ALA A 29 -3.06 -27.30 21.73
CA ALA A 29 -3.57 -28.55 21.17
C ALA A 29 -3.19 -29.70 22.11
N VAL A 30 -4.23 -30.24 22.73
CA VAL A 30 -4.23 -31.38 23.66
C VAL A 30 -3.65 -32.63 22.99
N ALA A 31 -2.74 -33.27 23.73
CA ALA A 31 -2.05 -34.50 23.38
C ALA A 31 -3.00 -35.68 23.11
N GLN A 32 -2.66 -36.49 22.09
CA GLN A 32 -2.82 -37.95 22.16
C GLN A 32 -1.66 -38.64 21.43
N GLN A 33 -0.85 -39.33 22.23
CA GLN A 33 0.21 -40.27 21.88
C GLN A 33 -0.37 -41.57 21.31
N SER A 34 0.27 -42.12 20.28
CA SER A 34 0.53 -43.56 20.21
C SER A 34 1.74 -43.82 19.32
N ASP A 35 2.82 -44.27 19.95
CA ASP A 35 4.02 -44.85 19.33
C ASP A 35 3.67 -46.15 18.59
N ASP A 36 4.22 -46.35 17.39
CA ASP A 36 4.82 -47.63 16.99
C ASP A 36 5.65 -47.50 15.70
N TYR A 37 6.91 -47.95 15.74
CA TYR A 37 7.81 -48.22 14.60
C TYR A 37 7.97 -49.75 14.52
N PRO A 38 8.18 -50.41 13.35
CA PRO A 38 9.52 -50.40 12.75
C PRO A 38 9.69 -50.65 11.23
N LEU A 39 10.86 -50.20 10.75
CA LEU A 39 11.77 -50.69 9.69
C LEU A 39 11.42 -51.99 8.91
N ILE A 40 11.52 -51.94 7.56
CA ILE A 40 12.16 -52.91 6.61
C ILE A 40 12.48 -52.12 5.31
N GLU A 41 13.73 -51.82 4.94
CA GLU A 41 14.77 -52.61 4.23
C GLU A 41 14.54 -52.83 2.70
N ASN A 42 15.34 -52.08 1.91
CA ASN A 42 15.94 -52.29 0.58
C ASN A 42 15.28 -53.18 -0.49
N HIS A 43 15.19 -52.63 -1.72
CA HIS A 43 15.60 -53.36 -2.92
C HIS A 43 16.07 -52.41 -4.05
N GLU A 44 17.36 -52.49 -4.36
CA GLU A 44 17.96 -52.02 -5.60
C GLU A 44 17.43 -52.85 -6.78
N THR A 45 17.17 -52.20 -7.92
CA THR A 45 17.48 -52.79 -9.24
C THR A 45 17.79 -51.67 -10.22
N GLU A 46 19.05 -51.59 -10.62
CA GLU A 46 19.51 -50.84 -11.78
C GLU A 46 18.92 -51.41 -13.08
N ARG A 47 18.49 -50.54 -14.00
CA ARG A 47 18.82 -50.71 -15.43
C ARG A 47 18.64 -49.42 -16.22
N GLN A 48 19.76 -49.02 -16.79
CA GLN A 48 20.00 -47.97 -17.78
C GLN A 48 18.90 -47.84 -18.85
N GLN A 49 18.51 -46.59 -19.12
CA GLN A 49 18.28 -46.10 -20.47
C GLN A 49 18.68 -44.61 -20.53
N ASP A 50 19.94 -44.39 -20.88
CA ASP A 50 20.39 -43.19 -21.59
C ASP A 50 19.61 -43.11 -22.90
N ALA A 51 18.71 -42.13 -23.02
CA ALA A 51 18.22 -41.64 -24.30
C ALA A 51 17.67 -40.21 -24.15
N LEU A 52 18.39 -39.28 -24.77
CA LEU A 52 17.95 -37.95 -25.20
C LEU A 52 17.75 -36.89 -24.09
N ARG A 53 18.88 -36.39 -23.57
CA ARG A 53 19.00 -34.95 -23.30
C ARG A 53 18.78 -34.23 -24.63
N GLN A 54 17.55 -33.77 -24.87
CA GLN A 54 17.32 -32.73 -25.85
C GLN A 54 18.18 -31.51 -25.46
N PRO A 55 18.87 -30.86 -26.40
CA PRO A 55 19.43 -29.54 -26.12
C PRO A 55 18.25 -28.66 -25.68
N ASN A 56 18.44 -27.85 -24.64
CA ASN A 56 17.48 -26.78 -24.29
C ASN A 56 17.21 -25.98 -25.57
N LEU A 57 16.09 -26.29 -26.24
CA LEU A 57 15.59 -25.45 -27.31
C LEU A 57 15.27 -24.11 -26.65
N PRO A 58 15.76 -22.98 -27.21
CA PRO A 58 15.38 -21.68 -26.71
C PRO A 58 13.85 -21.61 -26.76
N VAL A 59 13.21 -21.36 -25.61
CA VAL A 59 11.80 -20.97 -25.59
C VAL A 59 11.73 -19.73 -26.47
N THR A 60 11.26 -19.94 -27.70
CA THR A 60 11.25 -18.92 -28.73
C THR A 60 9.94 -18.18 -28.53
N ILE A 61 10.02 -16.90 -28.21
CA ILE A 61 8.83 -16.08 -28.06
C ILE A 61 8.16 -16.01 -29.43
N ASP A 62 6.84 -16.21 -29.49
CA ASP A 62 6.08 -15.84 -30.68
C ASP A 62 6.09 -14.31 -30.77
N GLY A 63 7.04 -13.78 -31.53
CA GLY A 63 7.36 -12.34 -31.55
C GLY A 63 6.17 -11.46 -31.90
N LYS A 64 5.27 -11.95 -32.76
CA LYS A 64 4.07 -11.19 -33.14
C LYS A 64 3.04 -11.16 -32.01
N ALA A 65 2.72 -12.31 -31.43
CA ALA A 65 1.77 -12.38 -30.32
C ALA A 65 2.26 -11.58 -29.11
N TYR A 66 3.57 -11.65 -28.84
CA TYR A 66 4.21 -10.87 -27.80
C TYR A 66 4.14 -9.36 -28.07
N ALA A 67 4.46 -8.93 -29.30
CA ALA A 67 4.39 -7.52 -29.69
C ALA A 67 2.97 -6.96 -29.54
N GLU A 68 1.94 -7.70 -29.98
CA GLU A 68 0.53 -7.31 -29.84
C GLU A 68 0.12 -7.19 -28.37
N GLN A 69 0.55 -8.13 -27.52
CA GLN A 69 0.31 -8.04 -26.08
C GLN A 69 1.02 -6.82 -25.48
N LEU A 70 2.30 -6.63 -25.78
CA LEU A 70 3.14 -5.59 -25.18
C LEU A 70 2.57 -4.19 -25.42
N VAL A 71 2.17 -3.88 -26.67
CA VAL A 71 1.62 -2.56 -27.01
C VAL A 71 0.25 -2.29 -26.40
N SER A 72 -0.44 -3.32 -25.92
CA SER A 72 -1.73 -3.19 -25.23
C SER A 72 -1.60 -2.92 -23.73
N LEU A 73 -0.40 -3.14 -23.16
CA LEU A 73 -0.15 -2.93 -21.74
C LEU A 73 0.08 -1.46 -21.41
N GLU A 74 -0.27 -1.08 -20.19
CA GLU A 74 0.00 0.22 -19.61
C GLU A 74 0.40 0.09 -18.13
N GLY A 75 0.98 1.15 -17.59
CA GLY A 75 1.21 1.28 -16.14
C GLY A 75 2.11 0.18 -15.58
N LYS A 76 1.73 -0.31 -14.39
CA LYS A 76 2.45 -1.37 -13.67
C LYS A 76 2.59 -2.66 -14.48
N SER A 77 1.55 -3.02 -15.23
CA SER A 77 1.57 -4.25 -16.04
C SER A 77 2.61 -4.16 -17.15
N LEU A 78 2.78 -2.97 -17.75
CA LEU A 78 3.82 -2.75 -18.74
C LEU A 78 5.24 -2.80 -18.15
N PHE A 79 5.47 -2.16 -16.99
CA PHE A 79 6.76 -2.27 -16.29
C PHE A 79 7.08 -3.73 -15.93
N SER A 80 6.09 -4.48 -15.42
CA SER A 80 6.25 -5.88 -15.08
C SER A 80 6.62 -6.74 -16.29
N GLU A 81 6.03 -6.46 -17.45
CA GLU A 81 6.34 -7.18 -18.70
C GLU A 81 7.77 -6.89 -19.17
N PHE A 82 8.23 -5.64 -19.09
CA PHE A 82 9.62 -5.30 -19.38
C PHE A 82 10.62 -5.97 -18.43
N ASP A 83 10.35 -5.92 -17.12
CA ASP A 83 11.18 -6.60 -16.12
C ASP A 83 11.24 -8.11 -16.37
N GLN A 84 10.11 -8.72 -16.69
CA GLN A 84 10.02 -10.15 -16.99
C GLN A 84 10.78 -10.53 -18.26
N PHE A 85 10.62 -9.76 -19.34
CA PHE A 85 11.35 -9.98 -20.59
C PHE A 85 12.86 -10.00 -20.37
N TRP A 86 13.38 -8.96 -19.70
CA TRP A 86 14.81 -8.83 -19.45
C TRP A 86 15.33 -9.90 -18.48
N ALA A 87 14.62 -10.16 -17.39
CA ALA A 87 15.00 -11.21 -16.45
C ALA A 87 15.08 -12.59 -17.14
N GLN A 88 14.12 -12.91 -18.00
CA GLN A 88 14.09 -14.18 -18.72
C GLN A 88 15.20 -14.28 -19.78
N CYS A 89 15.42 -13.22 -20.55
CA CYS A 89 16.43 -13.24 -21.60
C CYS A 89 17.86 -13.26 -21.05
N GLU A 90 18.10 -12.61 -19.90
CA GLU A 90 19.38 -12.64 -19.20
C GLU A 90 19.64 -14.03 -18.61
N GLN A 91 18.64 -14.62 -17.96
CA GLN A 91 18.74 -15.98 -17.42
C GLN A 91 19.08 -17.02 -18.50
N THR A 92 18.55 -16.84 -19.71
CA THR A 92 18.77 -17.75 -20.84
C THR A 92 19.88 -17.30 -21.78
N ASN A 93 20.57 -16.19 -21.47
CA ASN A 93 21.66 -15.58 -22.24
C ASN A 93 21.35 -15.42 -23.74
N ASN A 94 20.12 -15.00 -24.07
CA ASN A 94 19.63 -14.92 -25.45
C ASN A 94 18.94 -13.59 -25.79
N CYS A 95 19.11 -12.53 -24.99
CA CYS A 95 18.48 -11.22 -25.21
C CYS A 95 18.63 -10.69 -26.64
N LYS A 96 19.82 -10.83 -27.26
CA LYS A 96 20.03 -10.42 -28.65
C LYS A 96 19.13 -11.15 -29.64
N VAL A 97 18.89 -12.44 -29.42
CA VAL A 97 18.02 -13.25 -30.27
C VAL A 97 16.57 -12.82 -30.08
N GLN A 98 16.11 -12.70 -28.83
CA GLN A 98 14.74 -12.28 -28.54
C GLN A 98 14.45 -10.86 -29.08
N LEU A 99 15.37 -9.91 -28.89
CA LEU A 99 15.23 -8.56 -29.45
C LEU A 99 15.19 -8.59 -30.98
N SER A 100 16.05 -9.37 -31.65
CA SER A 100 16.03 -9.45 -33.12
C SER A 100 14.72 -10.00 -33.69
N GLN A 101 13.99 -10.82 -32.92
CA GLN A 101 12.67 -11.33 -33.31
C GLN A 101 11.56 -10.28 -33.18
N LEU A 102 11.78 -9.24 -32.38
CA LEU A 102 10.82 -8.17 -32.13
C LEU A 102 11.07 -6.92 -32.97
N GLU A 103 12.24 -6.78 -33.60
CA GLU A 103 12.64 -5.60 -34.38
C GLU A 103 11.67 -5.30 -35.54
N SER A 104 11.15 -6.32 -36.21
CA SER A 104 10.16 -6.15 -37.30
C SER A 104 8.71 -6.17 -36.83
N GLU A 105 8.44 -6.63 -35.60
CA GLU A 105 7.09 -6.83 -35.09
C GLU A 105 6.61 -5.64 -34.25
N LEU A 106 7.53 -4.93 -33.58
CA LEU A 106 7.19 -3.75 -32.77
C LEU A 106 7.28 -2.45 -33.58
N PRO A 107 6.40 -1.48 -33.29
CA PRO A 107 6.62 -0.11 -33.72
C PRO A 107 7.96 0.40 -33.21
N LYS A 108 8.60 1.30 -33.97
CA LYS A 108 9.96 1.77 -33.71
C LYS A 108 10.14 2.29 -32.28
N GLU A 109 9.22 3.11 -31.79
CA GLU A 109 9.28 3.72 -30.47
C GLU A 109 9.22 2.67 -29.35
N TRP A 110 8.41 1.62 -29.53
CA TRP A 110 8.29 0.51 -28.61
C TRP A 110 9.53 -0.37 -28.61
N PHE A 111 10.10 -0.62 -29.78
CA PHE A 111 11.35 -1.37 -29.90
C PHE A 111 12.52 -0.61 -29.24
N GLU A 112 12.64 0.69 -29.49
CA GLU A 112 13.66 1.55 -28.86
C GLU A 112 13.49 1.58 -27.34
N LEU A 113 12.25 1.66 -26.85
CA LEU A 113 11.96 1.59 -25.41
C LEU A 113 12.38 0.25 -24.81
N LEU A 114 11.91 -0.88 -25.38
CA LEU A 114 12.21 -2.21 -24.86
C LEU A 114 13.71 -2.51 -24.88
N SER A 115 14.38 -2.20 -26.00
CA SER A 115 15.82 -2.48 -26.18
C SER A 115 16.72 -1.65 -25.27
N ASN A 116 16.32 -0.44 -24.89
CA ASN A 116 17.07 0.42 -23.97
C ASN A 116 16.55 0.39 -22.53
N TYR A 117 15.52 -0.40 -22.24
CA TYR A 117 14.82 -0.40 -20.94
C TYR A 117 15.75 -0.48 -19.72
N PRO A 118 16.75 -1.38 -19.63
CA PRO A 118 17.61 -1.46 -18.44
C PRO A 118 18.40 -0.17 -18.20
N ALA A 119 18.87 0.48 -19.27
CA ALA A 119 19.59 1.74 -19.18
C ALA A 119 18.65 2.89 -18.79
N LEU A 120 17.50 3.00 -19.48
CA LEU A 120 16.48 4.01 -19.20
C LEU A 120 15.93 3.90 -17.77
N TYR A 121 15.72 2.68 -17.29
CA TYR A 121 15.27 2.44 -15.92
C TYR A 121 16.29 2.92 -14.89
N SER A 122 17.57 2.61 -15.08
CA SER A 122 18.66 3.08 -14.22
C SER A 122 18.77 4.62 -14.23
N GLU A 123 18.66 5.22 -15.41
CA GLU A 123 18.64 6.68 -15.58
C GLU A 123 17.44 7.32 -14.88
N TRP A 124 16.25 6.74 -15.04
CA TRP A 124 15.04 7.18 -14.36
C TRP A 124 15.18 7.13 -12.84
N LYS A 125 15.71 6.04 -12.26
CA LYS A 125 15.94 5.96 -10.81
C LYS A 125 16.84 7.08 -10.30
N THR A 126 17.83 7.47 -11.08
CA THR A 126 18.72 8.59 -10.77
C THR A 126 17.97 9.91 -10.87
N MET A 127 17.30 10.16 -12.00
CA MET A 127 16.53 11.37 -12.26
C MET A 127 15.45 11.58 -11.18
N GLU A 128 14.62 10.57 -10.93
CA GLU A 128 13.53 10.55 -9.93
C GLU A 128 14.02 11.01 -8.55
N SER A 129 15.19 10.53 -8.12
CA SER A 129 15.77 10.88 -6.81
C SER A 129 16.22 12.34 -6.69
N THR A 130 16.32 13.04 -7.81
CA THR A 130 16.85 14.41 -7.90
C THR A 130 15.83 15.43 -8.39
N ILE A 131 14.59 15.02 -8.69
CA ILE A 131 13.53 15.94 -9.11
C ILE A 131 13.28 16.94 -7.96
N PRO A 132 13.43 18.26 -8.17
CA PRO A 132 13.37 19.24 -7.10
C PRO A 132 11.92 19.62 -6.74
N LEU A 133 11.08 18.62 -6.42
CA LEU A 133 9.65 18.80 -6.13
C LEU A 133 9.41 19.74 -4.94
N ASP A 134 10.30 19.72 -3.94
CA ASP A 134 10.17 20.57 -2.74
C ASP A 134 10.40 22.06 -3.03
N SER A 135 11.09 22.38 -4.12
CA SER A 135 11.34 23.77 -4.54
C SER A 135 10.16 24.41 -5.28
N VAL A 136 9.09 23.64 -5.53
CA VAL A 136 7.92 24.08 -6.29
C VAL A 136 6.74 24.28 -5.35
N ASP A 137 6.13 25.47 -5.34
CA ASP A 137 5.17 25.84 -4.29
C ASP A 137 3.76 25.26 -4.47
N ASN A 138 3.37 24.89 -5.69
CA ASN A 138 2.02 24.41 -5.98
C ASN A 138 2.02 22.98 -6.54
N LEU A 139 0.96 22.23 -6.23
CA LEU A 139 0.86 20.81 -6.58
C LEU A 139 0.79 20.61 -8.10
N GLU A 140 0.07 21.47 -8.81
CA GLU A 140 -0.11 21.44 -10.25
C GLU A 140 1.25 21.50 -10.96
N ALA A 141 2.12 22.41 -10.54
CA ALA A 141 3.48 22.54 -11.06
C ALA A 141 4.39 21.38 -10.64
N ARG A 142 4.23 20.84 -9.43
CA ARG A 142 4.95 19.61 -9.01
C ARG A 142 4.60 18.42 -9.91
N VAL A 143 3.30 18.21 -10.17
CA VAL A 143 2.80 17.17 -11.06
C VAL A 143 3.33 17.37 -12.48
N ALA A 144 3.28 18.60 -12.99
CA ALA A 144 3.80 18.92 -14.32
C ALA A 144 5.30 18.66 -14.43
N LEU A 145 6.10 19.06 -13.42
CA LEU A 145 7.54 18.81 -13.37
C LEU A 145 7.87 17.31 -13.35
N PHE A 146 7.13 16.53 -12.56
CA PHE A 146 7.29 15.08 -12.52
C PHE A 146 7.02 14.45 -13.90
N LYS A 147 5.88 14.78 -14.52
CA LYS A 147 5.51 14.29 -15.85
C LYS A 147 6.51 14.68 -16.93
N GLN A 148 7.00 15.91 -16.88
CA GLN A 148 8.05 16.39 -17.78
C GLN A 148 9.35 15.61 -17.60
N SER A 149 9.75 15.34 -16.35
CA SER A 149 10.95 14.56 -16.05
C SER A 149 10.81 13.12 -16.57
N ALA A 150 9.63 12.52 -16.45
CA ALA A 150 9.35 11.20 -17.01
C ALA A 150 9.44 11.22 -18.55
N GLN A 151 8.87 12.23 -19.21
CA GLN A 151 8.96 12.37 -20.67
C GLN A 151 10.40 12.58 -21.16
N GLN A 152 11.27 13.23 -20.37
CA GLN A 152 12.69 13.40 -20.73
C GLN A 152 13.44 12.08 -20.81
N ILE A 153 13.15 11.13 -19.91
CA ILE A 153 13.82 9.83 -19.90
C ILE A 153 13.12 8.84 -20.84
N TRP A 154 11.80 8.73 -20.74
CA TRP A 154 11.02 7.68 -21.38
C TRP A 154 10.43 8.09 -22.74
N GLY A 155 10.63 9.33 -23.15
CA GLY A 155 10.12 9.87 -24.41
C GLY A 155 8.59 9.90 -24.46
N GLU A 156 8.06 9.76 -25.67
CA GLU A 156 6.62 9.86 -25.93
C GLU A 156 5.82 8.75 -25.21
N LEU A 157 6.40 7.58 -24.94
CA LEU A 157 5.72 6.48 -24.25
C LEU A 157 5.65 6.65 -22.72
N ALA A 158 6.16 7.75 -22.16
CA ALA A 158 6.05 8.05 -20.74
C ALA A 158 4.61 8.00 -20.22
N HIS A 159 3.64 8.50 -21.01
CA HIS A 159 2.23 8.47 -20.61
C HIS A 159 1.64 7.05 -20.52
N GLN A 160 2.15 6.12 -21.34
CA GLN A 160 1.74 4.72 -21.32
C GLN A 160 2.38 3.98 -20.14
N LEU A 161 3.68 4.19 -19.92
CA LEU A 161 4.44 3.59 -18.82
C LEU A 161 3.92 4.04 -17.45
N PHE A 162 3.67 5.33 -17.31
CA PHE A 162 3.20 5.91 -16.05
C PHE A 162 1.69 6.09 -16.01
N SER A 163 0.92 5.39 -16.86
CA SER A 163 -0.54 5.56 -16.98
C SER A 163 -1.26 5.55 -15.63
N ASP A 164 -0.95 4.56 -14.77
CA ASP A 164 -1.54 4.45 -13.43
C ASP A 164 -1.16 5.65 -12.53
N GLN A 165 0.12 6.02 -12.52
CA GLN A 165 0.62 7.08 -11.66
C GLN A 165 0.12 8.45 -12.13
N PHE A 166 0.11 8.69 -13.43
CA PHE A 166 -0.42 9.91 -14.02
C PHE A 166 -1.92 10.03 -13.77
N ALA A 167 -2.67 8.92 -13.87
CA ALA A 167 -4.08 8.90 -13.51
C ALA A 167 -4.29 9.30 -12.05
N HIS A 168 -3.52 8.75 -11.10
CA HIS A 168 -3.60 9.16 -9.70
C HIS A 168 -3.28 10.65 -9.47
N LEU A 169 -2.22 11.17 -10.11
CA LEU A 169 -1.83 12.57 -9.96
C LEU A 169 -2.89 13.51 -10.53
N ASP A 170 -3.40 13.21 -11.73
CA ASP A 170 -4.43 14.03 -12.37
C ASP A 170 -5.78 13.93 -11.66
N PHE A 171 -6.12 12.75 -11.13
CA PHE A 171 -7.27 12.58 -10.26
C PHE A 171 -7.14 13.45 -9.02
N THR A 172 -5.97 13.46 -8.37
CA THR A 172 -5.72 14.29 -7.18
C THR A 172 -5.91 15.78 -7.48
N LEU A 173 -5.42 16.25 -8.63
CA LEU A 173 -5.63 17.63 -9.09
C LEU A 173 -7.12 17.91 -9.33
N SER A 174 -7.83 16.99 -9.97
CA SER A 174 -9.27 17.11 -10.26
C SER A 174 -10.11 17.11 -8.97
N ALA A 175 -9.75 16.25 -8.02
CA ALA A 175 -10.43 16.09 -6.75
C ALA A 175 -10.32 17.33 -5.85
N LYS A 176 -9.29 18.18 -6.04
CA LYS A 176 -9.22 19.47 -5.32
C LYS A 176 -10.44 20.35 -5.52
N ALA A 177 -11.12 20.26 -6.68
CA ALA A 177 -12.33 21.03 -6.94
C ALA A 177 -13.44 20.70 -5.91
N VAL A 178 -13.41 19.50 -5.32
CA VAL A 178 -14.35 19.05 -4.28
C VAL A 178 -14.16 19.84 -2.97
N ASN A 179 -12.99 20.46 -2.73
CA ASN A 179 -12.79 21.27 -1.53
C ASN A 179 -13.51 22.62 -1.55
N SER A 180 -14.05 23.04 -2.69
CA SER A 180 -14.69 24.36 -2.87
C SER A 180 -16.20 24.26 -3.11
N ILE A 181 -16.80 23.08 -2.92
CA ILE A 181 -18.24 22.87 -3.08
C ILE A 181 -18.97 22.98 -1.75
N GLU A 182 -20.25 23.30 -1.81
CA GLU A 182 -21.13 23.27 -0.66
C GLU A 182 -21.41 21.83 -0.21
N ALA A 183 -21.59 21.61 1.09
CA ALA A 183 -21.74 20.28 1.68
C ALA A 183 -22.89 19.47 1.08
N ASN A 184 -24.03 20.11 0.79
CA ASN A 184 -25.21 19.48 0.19
C ASN A 184 -25.02 19.09 -1.28
N GLU A 185 -23.96 19.55 -1.94
CA GLU A 185 -23.63 19.21 -3.33
C GLU A 185 -22.51 18.16 -3.43
N PHE A 186 -21.90 17.78 -2.29
CA PHE A 186 -20.74 16.89 -2.24
C PHE A 186 -20.95 15.58 -2.99
N THR A 187 -22.02 14.84 -2.63
CA THR A 187 -22.28 13.51 -3.18
C THR A 187 -22.46 13.54 -4.69
N LEU A 188 -23.17 14.56 -5.21
CA LEU A 188 -23.38 14.75 -6.64
C LEU A 188 -22.08 15.03 -7.39
N HIS A 189 -21.25 15.93 -6.86
CA HIS A 189 -19.95 16.26 -7.46
C HIS A 189 -18.98 15.09 -7.40
N TYR A 190 -19.00 14.31 -6.32
CA TYR A 190 -18.21 13.10 -6.18
C TYR A 190 -18.59 12.05 -7.22
N GLN A 191 -19.88 11.78 -7.42
CA GLN A 191 -20.36 10.86 -8.46
C GLN A 191 -19.96 11.32 -9.87
N LYS A 192 -20.03 12.63 -10.14
CA LYS A 192 -19.57 13.20 -11.42
C LYS A 192 -18.07 12.98 -11.61
N LEU A 193 -17.27 13.19 -10.56
CA LEU A 193 -15.83 12.92 -10.58
C LEU A 193 -15.55 11.44 -10.88
N LEU A 194 -16.22 10.50 -10.19
CA LEU A 194 -16.07 9.07 -10.49
C LEU A 194 -16.43 8.73 -11.94
N SER A 195 -17.51 9.32 -12.48
CA SER A 195 -17.91 9.09 -13.86
C SER A 195 -16.88 9.59 -14.87
N GLN A 196 -16.22 10.72 -14.60
CA GLN A 196 -15.14 11.24 -15.45
C GLN A 196 -13.93 10.31 -15.50
N TRP A 197 -13.69 9.57 -14.41
CA TRP A 197 -12.52 8.71 -14.22
C TRP A 197 -12.82 7.22 -14.35
N GLN A 198 -14.01 6.84 -14.84
CA GLN A 198 -14.45 5.45 -14.90
C GLN A 198 -13.52 4.55 -15.73
N SER A 199 -12.93 5.06 -16.81
CA SER A 199 -11.98 4.31 -17.64
C SER A 199 -10.65 4.02 -16.94
N LYS A 200 -10.40 4.63 -15.78
CA LYS A 200 -9.20 4.45 -14.94
C LYS A 200 -9.56 3.91 -13.55
N ALA A 201 -10.67 3.17 -13.46
CA ALA A 201 -11.17 2.66 -12.18
C ALA A 201 -10.19 1.72 -11.47
N GLU A 202 -9.52 0.84 -12.20
CA GLU A 202 -8.49 -0.07 -11.67
C GLU A 202 -7.29 0.72 -11.14
N ALA A 203 -6.74 1.63 -11.96
CA ALA A 203 -5.63 2.49 -11.57
C ALA A 203 -5.95 3.28 -10.31
N LEU A 204 -7.15 3.84 -10.19
CA LEU A 204 -7.58 4.61 -9.03
C LEU A 204 -8.06 3.77 -7.85
N ASN A 205 -8.09 2.43 -7.97
CA ASN A 205 -8.60 1.50 -6.97
C ASN A 205 -10.04 1.84 -6.57
N VAL A 206 -10.94 2.01 -7.55
CA VAL A 206 -12.37 2.38 -7.38
C VAL A 206 -13.34 1.46 -8.13
N GLU A 207 -12.93 0.23 -8.43
CA GLU A 207 -13.74 -0.73 -9.18
C GLU A 207 -14.97 -1.20 -8.39
N THR A 208 -14.84 -1.32 -7.07
CA THR A 208 -15.90 -1.77 -6.18
C THR A 208 -16.59 -0.59 -5.51
N LYS A 209 -17.86 -0.80 -5.13
CA LYS A 209 -18.63 0.19 -4.37
C LYS A 209 -17.99 0.52 -3.02
N ALA A 210 -17.41 -0.47 -2.33
CA ALA A 210 -16.69 -0.25 -1.08
C ALA A 210 -15.45 0.65 -1.26
N GLN A 211 -14.65 0.42 -2.31
CA GLN A 211 -13.53 1.31 -2.66
C GLN A 211 -14.00 2.74 -2.99
N GLN A 212 -15.11 2.87 -3.73
CA GLN A 212 -15.72 4.17 -4.01
C GLN A 212 -16.18 4.86 -2.71
N TYR A 213 -16.68 4.12 -1.72
CA TYR A 213 -17.01 4.70 -0.43
C TYR A 213 -15.76 5.22 0.30
N GLU A 214 -14.70 4.41 0.40
CA GLU A 214 -13.45 4.79 1.07
C GLU A 214 -12.79 6.02 0.41
N LEU A 215 -12.80 6.06 -0.92
CA LEU A 215 -12.30 7.24 -1.63
C LEU A 215 -13.15 8.48 -1.31
N ALA A 216 -14.48 8.37 -1.29
CA ALA A 216 -15.36 9.48 -0.91
C ALA A 216 -15.02 10.01 0.49
N MET A 217 -14.81 9.11 1.45
CA MET A 217 -14.41 9.46 2.83
C MET A 217 -13.08 10.21 2.86
N SER A 218 -12.12 9.83 2.03
CA SER A 218 -10.81 10.48 1.97
C SER A 218 -10.85 11.89 1.36
N LEU A 219 -11.89 12.19 0.57
CA LEU A 219 -12.07 13.47 -0.12
C LEU A 219 -12.99 14.44 0.65
N LEU A 220 -13.54 14.04 1.80
CA LEU A 220 -14.39 14.92 2.59
C LEU A 220 -13.64 16.17 3.04
N PRO A 221 -14.10 17.38 2.67
CA PRO A 221 -13.45 18.63 3.04
C PRO A 221 -13.45 18.86 4.56
N SER A 222 -12.29 19.22 5.09
CA SER A 222 -12.11 19.46 6.54
C SER A 222 -12.86 20.68 7.08
N ASN A 223 -13.36 21.57 6.21
CA ASN A 223 -14.13 22.76 6.56
C ASN A 223 -15.62 22.48 6.79
N PHE A 224 -16.12 21.28 6.47
CA PHE A 224 -17.50 20.90 6.76
C PHE A 224 -17.72 20.70 8.25
N SER A 225 -18.89 21.11 8.73
CA SER A 225 -19.30 20.93 10.11
C SER A 225 -19.58 19.46 10.43
N PRO A 226 -19.57 19.05 11.71
CA PRO A 226 -19.89 17.68 12.10
C PRO A 226 -21.26 17.19 11.61
N THR A 227 -22.27 18.07 11.58
CA THR A 227 -23.62 17.72 11.12
C THR A 227 -23.65 17.50 9.61
N GLU A 228 -22.96 18.34 8.84
CA GLU A 228 -22.83 18.16 7.39
C GLU A 228 -22.09 16.86 7.06
N LEU A 229 -20.96 16.60 7.73
CA LEU A 229 -20.20 15.36 7.57
C LEU A 229 -21.04 14.13 7.90
N ALA A 230 -21.84 14.16 8.97
CA ALA A 230 -22.73 13.06 9.33
C ALA A 230 -23.80 12.81 8.26
N SER A 231 -24.39 13.87 7.71
CA SER A 231 -25.38 13.76 6.63
C SER A 231 -24.79 13.17 5.36
N ILE A 232 -23.63 13.68 4.92
CA ILE A 232 -22.93 13.19 3.71
C ILE A 232 -22.51 11.73 3.90
N LYS A 233 -21.96 11.38 5.06
CA LYS A 233 -21.60 9.98 5.37
C LYS A 233 -22.79 9.05 5.26
N ALA A 234 -23.94 9.41 5.82
CA ALA A 234 -25.14 8.58 5.75
C ALA A 234 -25.58 8.36 4.30
N GLU A 235 -25.60 9.43 3.49
CA GLU A 235 -25.94 9.35 2.06
C GLU A 235 -24.94 8.44 1.29
N LEU A 236 -23.64 8.60 1.52
CA LEU A 236 -22.62 7.78 0.87
C LEU A 236 -22.71 6.30 1.29
N GLN A 237 -23.02 6.01 2.56
CA GLN A 237 -23.23 4.64 3.02
C GLN A 237 -24.41 3.99 2.29
N GLU A 238 -25.52 4.70 2.12
CA GLU A 238 -26.70 4.21 1.40
C GLU A 238 -26.40 3.91 -0.08
N ILE A 239 -25.58 4.74 -0.72
CA ILE A 239 -25.25 4.59 -2.15
C ILE A 239 -24.24 3.48 -2.42
N TYR A 240 -23.24 3.32 -1.53
CA TYR A 240 -22.04 2.54 -1.83
C TYR A 240 -21.85 1.28 -0.97
N LEU A 241 -22.57 1.15 0.15
CA LEU A 241 -22.39 0.02 1.05
C LEU A 241 -23.65 -0.84 1.09
N ASN A 242 -23.44 -2.14 1.28
CA ASN A 242 -24.53 -3.01 1.69
C ASN A 242 -24.79 -2.91 3.20
N GLU A 243 -25.93 -3.43 3.65
CA GLU A 243 -26.36 -3.36 5.06
C GLU A 243 -25.32 -3.94 6.03
N SER A 244 -24.67 -5.05 5.67
CA SER A 244 -23.63 -5.66 6.51
C SER A 244 -22.41 -4.76 6.64
N GLN A 245 -21.95 -4.15 5.54
CA GLN A 245 -20.83 -3.21 5.53
C GLN A 245 -21.15 -1.95 6.33
N ALA A 246 -22.32 -1.35 6.11
CA ALA A 246 -22.76 -0.17 6.85
C ALA A 246 -22.84 -0.44 8.35
N SER A 247 -23.44 -1.57 8.76
CA SER A 247 -23.52 -2.00 10.15
C SER A 247 -22.15 -2.20 10.79
N ASN A 248 -21.22 -2.85 10.08
CA ASN A 248 -19.84 -3.04 10.55
C ASN A 248 -19.10 -1.71 10.77
N ILE A 249 -19.30 -0.72 9.88
CA ILE A 249 -18.69 0.61 10.04
C ILE A 249 -19.24 1.30 11.28
N VAL A 250 -20.56 1.32 11.46
CA VAL A 250 -21.20 1.93 12.65
C VAL A 250 -20.70 1.26 13.93
N ALA A 251 -20.63 -0.08 13.96
CA ALA A 251 -20.10 -0.81 15.11
C ALA A 251 -18.65 -0.44 15.41
N ARG A 252 -17.81 -0.29 14.38
CA ARG A 252 -16.42 0.12 14.51
C ARG A 252 -16.28 1.57 15.00
N GLU A 253 -17.09 2.51 14.49
CA GLU A 253 -17.10 3.89 14.95
C GLU A 253 -17.48 3.98 16.45
N GLN A 254 -18.47 3.20 16.87
CA GLN A 254 -18.84 3.08 18.30
C GLN A 254 -17.71 2.48 19.14
N GLN A 255 -17.03 1.45 18.64
CA GLN A 255 -15.88 0.85 19.32
C GLN A 255 -14.74 1.87 19.48
N VAL A 256 -14.42 2.64 18.44
CA VAL A 256 -13.39 3.69 18.49
C VAL A 256 -13.76 4.77 19.49
N ALA A 257 -15.01 5.24 19.50
CA ALA A 257 -15.49 6.21 20.47
C ALA A 257 -15.33 5.71 21.91
N LYS A 258 -15.69 4.43 22.16
CA LYS A 258 -15.49 3.79 23.46
C LYS A 258 -14.01 3.71 23.84
N GLN A 259 -13.14 3.32 22.91
CA GLN A 259 -11.69 3.27 23.14
C GLN A 259 -11.11 4.65 23.47
N GLN A 260 -11.52 5.69 22.76
CA GLN A 260 -11.11 7.08 23.05
C GLN A 260 -11.54 7.51 24.45
N GLN A 261 -12.76 7.18 24.86
CA GLN A 261 -13.25 7.43 26.22
C GLN A 261 -12.42 6.68 27.27
N THR A 262 -12.10 5.40 27.02
CA THR A 262 -11.23 4.61 27.91
C THR A 262 -9.85 5.25 28.04
N VAL A 263 -9.25 5.73 26.95
CA VAL A 263 -7.95 6.42 26.96
C VAL A 263 -8.01 7.74 27.74
N ALA A 264 -9.05 8.55 27.53
CA ALA A 264 -9.23 9.80 28.27
C ALA A 264 -9.37 9.53 29.78
N THR A 265 -10.19 8.54 30.15
CA THR A 265 -10.40 8.11 31.54
C THR A 265 -9.10 7.59 32.17
N TYR A 266 -8.31 6.81 31.41
CA TYR A 266 -7.00 6.33 31.85
C TYR A 266 -6.09 7.50 32.20
N HIS A 267 -5.98 8.49 31.30
CA HIS A 267 -5.11 9.65 31.52
C HIS A 267 -5.52 10.46 32.75
N GLU A 268 -6.81 10.68 32.95
CA GLU A 268 -7.34 11.38 34.12
C GLU A 268 -6.99 10.64 35.42
N GLN A 269 -7.33 9.35 35.52
CA GLN A 269 -7.10 8.56 36.73
C GLN A 269 -5.61 8.35 37.00
N PHE A 270 -4.80 8.20 35.94
CA PHE A 270 -3.35 8.06 36.08
C PHE A 270 -2.71 9.37 36.59
N ALA A 271 -3.23 10.53 36.17
CA ALA A 271 -2.79 11.81 36.71
C ALA A 271 -3.13 11.95 38.21
N GLN A 272 -4.33 11.50 38.62
CA GLN A 272 -4.73 11.48 40.03
C GLN A 272 -3.83 10.56 40.88
N LEU A 273 -3.48 9.38 40.36
CA LEU A 273 -2.53 8.48 41.01
C LEU A 273 -1.17 9.16 41.19
N LYS A 274 -0.63 9.75 40.12
CA LYS A 274 0.66 10.47 40.19
C LYS A 274 0.65 11.58 41.23
N SER A 275 -0.39 12.41 41.23
CA SER A 275 -0.53 13.47 42.23
C SER A 275 -0.58 12.91 43.66
N SER A 276 -1.22 11.76 43.86
CA SER A 276 -1.27 11.10 45.17
C SER A 276 0.10 10.56 45.58
N LEU A 277 0.85 9.98 44.63
CA LEU A 277 2.22 9.52 44.86
C LEU A 277 3.15 10.69 45.20
N ASP A 278 3.04 11.84 44.54
CA ASP A 278 3.84 13.02 44.86
C ASP A 278 3.58 13.54 46.29
N VAL A 279 2.32 13.52 46.73
CA VAL A 279 1.95 13.83 48.13
C VAL A 279 2.57 12.80 49.09
N LEU A 280 2.48 11.51 48.78
CA LEU A 280 3.07 10.46 49.61
C LEU A 280 4.60 10.58 49.69
N ARG A 281 5.28 10.93 48.60
CA ARG A 281 6.72 11.18 48.58
C ARG A 281 7.13 12.33 49.47
N SER A 282 6.36 13.41 49.46
CA SER A 282 6.64 14.61 50.25
C SER A 282 6.22 14.50 51.72
N THR A 283 5.44 13.48 52.08
CA THR A 283 4.88 13.28 53.43
C THR A 283 5.34 11.97 54.08
N SER A 284 4.54 10.90 53.98
CA SER A 284 4.74 9.64 54.69
C SER A 284 5.95 8.83 54.23
N HIS A 285 6.45 9.07 53.02
CA HIS A 285 7.62 8.39 52.44
C HIS A 285 8.79 9.35 52.19
N ARG A 286 8.86 10.45 52.95
CA ARG A 286 9.91 11.47 52.81
C ARG A 286 11.31 10.93 53.12
N ASP A 287 11.39 10.06 54.12
CA ASP A 287 12.67 9.52 54.61
C ASP A 287 13.15 8.29 53.83
N TRP A 288 12.35 7.81 52.86
CA TRP A 288 12.74 6.69 52.02
C TRP A 288 13.88 7.08 51.08
N SER A 289 14.80 6.14 50.88
CA SER A 289 15.81 6.25 49.83
C SER A 289 15.15 6.33 48.45
N THR A 290 15.89 6.86 47.46
CA THR A 290 15.41 6.91 46.08
C THR A 290 15.06 5.53 45.54
N GLN A 291 15.84 4.49 45.89
CA GLN A 291 15.62 3.13 45.42
C GLN A 291 14.31 2.52 45.98
N GLU A 292 14.02 2.74 47.26
CA GLU A 292 12.76 2.29 47.89
C GLU A 292 11.56 3.02 47.27
N TRP A 293 11.68 4.33 47.05
CA TRP A 293 10.66 5.13 46.40
C TRP A 293 10.37 4.67 44.97
N ASP A 294 11.42 4.50 44.15
CA ASP A 294 11.26 4.09 42.75
C ASP A 294 10.60 2.70 42.65
N THR A 295 11.00 1.77 43.53
CA THR A 295 10.39 0.43 43.59
C THR A 295 8.90 0.51 43.90
N TYR A 296 8.52 1.26 44.93
CA TYR A 296 7.11 1.44 45.31
C TYR A 296 6.32 2.17 44.23
N TYR A 297 6.86 3.25 43.66
CA TYR A 297 6.23 4.01 42.59
C TYR A 297 5.91 3.11 41.39
N GLN A 298 6.86 2.29 40.95
CA GLN A 298 6.63 1.34 39.85
C GLN A 298 5.58 0.28 40.21
N GLN A 299 5.57 -0.23 41.44
CA GLN A 299 4.53 -1.17 41.89
C GLN A 299 3.12 -0.54 41.84
N GLN A 300 2.97 0.71 42.28
CA GLN A 300 1.69 1.42 42.24
C GLN A 300 1.23 1.70 40.80
N VAL A 301 2.15 2.11 39.92
CA VAL A 301 1.86 2.33 38.50
C VAL A 301 1.46 1.02 37.80
N SER A 302 2.20 -0.06 38.04
CA SER A 302 1.90 -1.38 37.46
C SER A 302 0.55 -1.91 37.96
N GLY A 303 0.31 -1.89 39.27
CA GLY A 303 -0.96 -2.32 39.85
C GLY A 303 -2.16 -1.51 39.36
N PHE A 304 -1.99 -0.20 39.15
CA PHE A 304 -3.00 0.64 38.52
C PHE A 304 -3.30 0.21 37.08
N ARG A 305 -2.27 0.03 36.24
CA ARG A 305 -2.46 -0.38 34.83
C ARG A 305 -3.15 -1.74 34.72
N GLU A 306 -2.71 -2.71 35.51
CA GLU A 306 -3.34 -4.03 35.56
C GLU A 306 -4.80 -3.96 35.99
N THR A 307 -5.14 -3.08 36.93
CA THR A 307 -6.53 -2.93 37.37
C THR A 307 -7.39 -2.20 36.35
N PHE A 308 -6.82 -1.17 35.69
CA PHE A 308 -7.55 -0.34 34.74
C PHE A 308 -7.90 -1.08 33.45
N PHE A 309 -7.03 -1.96 32.96
CA PHE A 309 -7.20 -2.66 31.67
C PHE A 309 -7.70 -4.12 31.80
N LYS A 310 -8.15 -4.55 32.98
CA LYS A 310 -8.89 -5.82 33.16
C LYS A 310 -10.29 -5.74 32.58
#